data_AF-A0A124FUL8-F1
#
_entry.id   AF-A0A124FUL8-F1
#
_cell.length_a   1.000
_cell.length_b   1.000
_cell.length_c   1.000
_cell.angle_alpha   90.00
_cell.angle_beta   90.00
_cell.angle_gamma   90.00
#
_symmetry.space_group_name_H-M   'P 1'
#
loop_
_entity.id
_entity.type
_entity.pdbx_description
1 polymer ?
#
loop_
_entity_poly.entity_id
_entity_poly.type
_entity_poly.pdbx_seq_one_letter_code
_entity_poly.pdbx_strand_id
1 'polypeptide(L)'
;MADLLQTLNSQQQKAVAVPPGPVIVLAGPGSGKTRVLTYRIAYLIAALGIPPYQILAVTFTNKAAREMEARVSTLLGGKAQGLWLGTFHAICGRILRREAAYLPIDHNYVIFDADDQQSLIKRVIKEKNINNKDYRPGVVHAVISKAKNQLIGPDEFPVESYRDETIKSIYQAYQEYLVASNALDFDDMLLYTANLLESKPDLRKKYSQRFRHILVDEFQDTNLAQYYLLHHLASEHQNIFVVGDEDQSIYRWRGADYHNILRFTKDFKGAQKILLEQNYRSTQTILDAAVAVIDENVNRTKKDLFSDRGKGQAIVVHEAGDDHEEAEYVVDTIARKVRLGEAKESDFAIMYRTNAQSRLLEEAFRRANMNYRLIGAQRFYGRREVKDMIAFLKVIYNPKDEVSLARVINLPPRGIGSVTLEKLQTLASRAG
;
A
#
# COMPACT_ATOMS: atom_id res chain seq x y z
N MET A 1 -0.20 23.81 24.85
CA MET A 1 -1.27 24.19 23.89
C MET A 1 -0.73 25.05 22.76
N ALA A 2 -0.09 26.19 23.04
CA ALA A 2 0.48 27.08 22.00
C ALA A 2 1.66 26.47 21.23
N ASP A 3 2.47 25.62 21.88
CA ASP A 3 3.73 25.12 21.32
C ASP A 3 3.56 24.21 20.08
N LEU A 4 2.58 23.30 20.07
CA LEU A 4 2.37 22.38 18.94
C LEU A 4 1.95 23.09 17.64
N LEU A 5 1.21 24.20 17.73
CA LEU A 5 0.68 24.89 16.55
C LEU A 5 1.64 25.96 16.02
N GLN A 6 2.53 26.51 16.86
CA GLN A 6 3.42 27.62 16.50
C GLN A 6 4.37 27.31 15.33
N THR A 7 4.74 26.05 15.13
CA THR A 7 5.66 25.65 14.07
C THR A 7 4.97 25.35 12.72
N LEU A 8 3.65 25.51 12.65
CA LEU A 8 2.82 25.23 11.48
C LEU A 8 2.35 26.55 10.85
N ASN A 9 2.17 26.57 9.53
CA ASN A 9 1.51 27.72 8.87
C ASN A 9 0.01 27.77 9.18
N SER A 10 -0.67 28.85 8.80
CA SER A 10 -2.09 29.05 9.07
C SER A 10 -2.99 27.93 8.51
N GLN A 11 -2.74 27.44 7.30
CA GLN A 11 -3.52 26.35 6.67
C GLN A 11 -3.34 25.03 7.43
N GLN A 12 -2.11 24.70 7.82
CA GLN A 12 -1.77 23.51 8.60
C GLN A 12 -2.32 23.61 10.03
N GLN A 13 -2.24 24.78 10.68
CA GLN A 13 -2.85 25.01 12.00
C GLN A 13 -4.37 24.78 11.93
N LYS A 14 -5.03 25.32 10.90
CA LYS A 14 -6.46 25.10 10.65
C LYS A 14 -6.77 23.61 10.50
N ALA A 15 -5.98 22.88 9.72
CA ALA A 15 -6.15 21.43 9.55
C ALA A 15 -5.93 20.64 10.86
N VAL A 16 -4.92 20.99 11.64
CA VAL A 16 -4.61 20.32 12.91
C VAL A 16 -5.63 20.61 14.01
N ALA A 17 -6.14 21.84 14.09
CA ALA A 17 -7.04 22.30 15.14
C ALA A 17 -8.53 22.16 14.80
N VAL A 18 -8.86 21.68 13.58
CA VAL A 18 -10.26 21.51 13.14
C VAL A 18 -11.09 20.73 14.16
N PRO A 19 -12.34 21.12 14.45
CA PRO A 19 -13.21 20.35 15.34
C PRO A 19 -13.41 18.90 14.89
N PRO A 20 -13.84 17.98 15.78
CA PRO A 20 -14.25 16.64 15.40
C PRO A 20 -15.34 16.67 14.32
N GLY A 21 -15.23 15.78 13.35
CA GLY A 21 -16.12 15.64 12.21
C GLY A 21 -15.36 15.12 10.97
N PRO A 22 -16.05 14.94 9.85
CA PRO A 22 -15.41 14.53 8.60
C PRO A 22 -14.58 15.68 8.01
N VAL A 23 -13.33 15.40 7.68
CA VAL A 23 -12.39 16.38 7.13
C VAL A 23 -11.61 15.76 5.99
N ILE A 24 -11.50 16.49 4.88
CA ILE A 24 -10.62 16.18 3.77
C ILE A 24 -9.61 17.30 3.59
N VAL A 25 -8.33 16.93 3.73
CA VAL A 25 -7.21 17.82 3.47
C VAL A 25 -6.63 17.47 2.10
N LEU A 26 -6.85 18.36 1.13
CA LEU A 26 -6.21 18.26 -0.18
C LEU A 26 -4.91 19.05 -0.15
N ALA A 27 -3.82 18.35 -0.35
CA ALA A 27 -2.51 18.88 -0.02
C ALA A 27 -1.56 18.68 -1.19
N GLY A 28 -1.05 19.77 -1.77
CA GLY A 28 -0.11 19.70 -2.87
C GLY A 28 1.17 18.92 -2.51
N PRO A 29 1.97 18.50 -3.50
CA PRO A 29 3.26 17.86 -3.23
C PRO A 29 4.10 18.76 -2.34
N GLY A 30 4.79 18.18 -1.34
CA GLY A 30 5.68 18.93 -0.45
C GLY A 30 5.02 19.91 0.53
N SER A 31 3.68 19.93 0.64
CA SER A 31 2.94 20.84 1.53
C SER A 31 2.88 20.42 3.01
N GLY A 32 3.44 19.25 3.34
CA GLY A 32 3.49 18.75 4.70
C GLY A 32 2.32 17.84 5.11
N LYS A 33 1.72 17.08 4.18
CA LYS A 33 0.70 16.03 4.43
C LYS A 33 0.93 15.23 5.73
N THR A 34 2.05 14.52 5.77
CA THR A 34 2.44 13.70 6.93
C THR A 34 2.67 14.53 8.19
N ARG A 35 3.16 15.77 8.06
CA ARG A 35 3.32 16.69 9.19
C ARG A 35 1.97 17.01 9.81
N VAL A 36 0.99 17.41 8.99
CA VAL A 36 -0.38 17.69 9.46
C VAL A 36 -0.99 16.47 10.16
N LEU A 37 -0.86 15.26 9.59
CA LEU A 37 -1.35 14.03 10.24
C LEU A 37 -0.70 13.79 11.61
N THR A 38 0.63 13.84 11.70
CA THR A 38 1.35 13.61 12.96
C THR A 38 0.99 14.64 14.03
N TYR A 39 0.89 15.92 13.65
CA TYR A 39 0.50 16.98 14.57
C TYR A 39 -0.97 16.89 14.95
N ARG A 40 -1.86 16.44 14.05
CA ARG A 40 -3.27 16.17 14.37
C ARG A 40 -3.39 15.08 15.44
N ILE A 41 -2.66 13.96 15.30
CA ILE A 41 -2.63 12.90 16.32
C ILE A 41 -2.15 13.46 17.66
N ALA A 42 -1.04 14.21 17.64
CA ALA A 42 -0.50 14.82 18.85
C ALA A 42 -1.48 15.82 19.49
N TYR A 43 -2.17 16.62 18.68
CA TYR A 43 -3.19 17.58 19.13
C TYR A 43 -4.41 16.88 19.75
N LEU A 44 -4.93 15.82 19.12
CA LEU A 44 -6.04 15.03 19.67
C LEU A 44 -5.68 14.49 21.07
N ILE A 45 -4.47 13.97 21.26
CA ILE A 45 -4.04 13.40 22.54
C ILE A 45 -3.73 14.49 23.57
N ALA A 46 -2.84 15.42 23.23
CA ALA A 46 -2.29 16.38 24.20
C ALA A 46 -3.21 17.57 24.48
N ALA A 47 -3.97 18.04 23.48
CA ALA A 47 -4.83 19.21 23.62
C ALA A 47 -6.29 18.85 23.87
N LEU A 48 -6.82 17.82 23.20
CA LEU A 48 -8.21 17.39 23.37
C LEU A 48 -8.38 16.24 24.39
N GLY A 49 -7.28 15.71 24.94
CA GLY A 49 -7.33 14.65 25.94
C GLY A 49 -7.87 13.32 25.43
N ILE A 50 -7.84 13.07 24.12
CA ILE A 50 -8.34 11.82 23.54
C ILE A 50 -7.38 10.68 23.88
N PRO A 51 -7.86 9.59 24.52
CA PRO A 51 -7.03 8.43 24.80
C PRO A 51 -6.47 7.81 23.51
N PRO A 52 -5.16 7.49 23.42
CA PRO A 52 -4.55 7.01 22.17
C PRO A 52 -5.20 5.75 21.58
N TYR A 53 -5.72 4.85 22.42
CA TYR A 53 -6.41 3.62 21.97
C TYR A 53 -7.73 3.86 21.23
N GLN A 54 -8.26 5.10 21.28
CA GLN A 54 -9.42 5.55 20.52
C GLN A 54 -9.07 6.14 19.15
N ILE A 55 -7.78 6.18 18.80
CA ILE A 55 -7.30 6.76 17.55
C ILE A 55 -6.79 5.63 16.65
N LEU A 56 -7.19 5.67 15.38
CA LEU A 56 -6.70 4.83 14.30
C LEU A 56 -6.01 5.73 13.27
N ALA A 57 -4.77 5.41 12.89
CA ALA A 57 -4.02 6.07 11.84
C ALA A 57 -3.56 5.03 10.80
N VAL A 58 -3.96 5.23 9.55
CA VAL A 58 -3.73 4.28 8.46
C VAL A 58 -2.87 4.91 7.37
N THR A 59 -1.91 4.16 6.85
CA THR A 59 -1.00 4.56 5.78
C THR A 59 -0.87 3.46 4.71
N PHE A 60 -0.21 3.75 3.58
CA PHE A 60 -0.01 2.75 2.53
C PHE A 60 1.24 1.89 2.69
N THR A 61 2.29 2.42 3.34
CA THR A 61 3.59 1.74 3.39
C THR A 61 4.07 1.57 4.83
N ASN A 62 4.76 0.47 5.09
CA ASN A 62 5.37 0.22 6.40
C ASN A 62 6.40 1.31 6.77
N LYS A 63 7.06 1.91 5.78
CA LYS A 63 7.99 3.02 5.99
C LYS A 63 7.25 4.26 6.50
N ALA A 64 6.16 4.64 5.84
CA ALA A 64 5.33 5.79 6.25
C ALA A 64 4.75 5.57 7.64
N ALA A 65 4.26 4.37 7.95
CA ALA A 65 3.78 4.02 9.28
C ALA A 65 4.86 4.22 10.35
N ARG A 66 6.06 3.63 10.17
CA ARG A 66 7.17 3.76 11.13
C ARG A 66 7.64 5.21 11.30
N GLU A 67 7.71 5.96 10.20
CA GLU A 67 8.10 7.36 10.23
C GLU A 67 7.06 8.22 10.99
N MET A 68 5.77 7.97 10.75
CA MET A 68 4.68 8.63 11.45
C MET A 68 4.68 8.30 12.94
N GLU A 69 4.90 7.02 13.30
CA GLU A 69 5.01 6.55 14.68
C GLU A 69 6.18 7.21 15.42
N ALA A 70 7.36 7.28 14.79
CA ALA A 70 8.53 7.94 15.35
C ALA A 70 8.26 9.44 15.60
N ARG A 71 7.65 10.14 14.63
CA ARG A 71 7.30 11.56 14.74
C ARG A 71 6.28 11.82 15.87
N VAL A 72 5.21 11.02 15.94
CA VAL A 72 4.20 11.13 16.99
C VAL A 72 4.81 10.87 18.37
N SER A 73 5.68 9.86 18.48
CA SER A 73 6.37 9.53 19.73
C SER A 73 7.26 10.67 20.22
N THR A 74 8.01 11.31 19.32
CA THR A 74 8.81 12.50 19.64
C THR A 74 7.95 13.67 20.10
N LEU A 75 6.84 13.96 19.39
CA LEU A 75 5.94 15.07 19.74
C LEU A 75 5.26 14.89 21.11
N LEU A 76 5.00 13.64 21.51
CA LEU A 76 4.25 13.31 22.72
C LEU A 76 5.12 12.83 23.89
N GLY A 77 6.44 12.71 23.72
CA GLY A 77 7.35 12.18 24.73
C GLY A 77 6.97 10.76 25.18
N GLY A 78 6.56 9.90 24.24
CA GLY A 78 6.19 8.50 24.54
C GLY A 78 4.73 8.25 24.96
N LYS A 79 3.88 9.28 25.05
CA LYS A 79 2.46 9.15 25.44
C LYS A 79 1.51 8.61 24.34
N ALA A 80 2.03 7.86 23.36
CA ALA A 80 1.26 7.31 22.23
C ALA A 80 0.84 5.84 22.42
N GLN A 81 1.05 5.26 23.60
CA GLN A 81 0.79 3.84 23.85
C GLN A 81 -0.69 3.49 23.63
N GLY A 82 -0.94 2.43 22.85
CA GLY A 82 -2.27 1.95 22.51
C GLY A 82 -2.86 2.51 21.22
N LEU A 83 -2.24 3.54 20.62
CA LEU A 83 -2.57 4.04 19.27
C LEU A 83 -2.49 2.90 18.25
N TRP A 84 -3.50 2.79 17.40
CA TRP A 84 -3.42 1.91 16.24
C TRP A 84 -2.87 2.69 15.06
N LEU A 85 -1.58 2.52 14.79
CA LEU A 85 -0.91 3.10 13.65
C LEU A 85 -0.31 1.99 12.79
N GLY A 86 -0.65 1.95 11.50
CA GLY A 86 -0.14 0.93 10.61
C GLY A 86 -0.55 1.11 9.15
N THR A 87 -0.32 0.07 8.36
CA THR A 87 -0.89 -0.03 7.01
C THR A 87 -2.28 -0.64 7.05
N PHE A 88 -3.08 -0.45 5.99
CA PHE A 88 -4.38 -1.12 5.84
C PHE A 88 -4.29 -2.62 6.14
N HIS A 89 -3.34 -3.32 5.51
CA HIS A 89 -3.13 -4.75 5.72
C HIS A 89 -2.74 -5.11 7.15
N ALA A 90 -1.89 -4.30 7.82
CA ALA A 90 -1.53 -4.55 9.21
C ALA A 90 -2.74 -4.40 10.16
N ILE A 91 -3.60 -3.41 9.90
CA ILE A 91 -4.84 -3.20 10.67
C ILE A 91 -5.84 -4.33 10.41
N CYS A 92 -6.10 -4.67 9.14
CA CYS A 92 -6.95 -5.80 8.77
C CYS A 92 -6.44 -7.11 9.39
N GLY A 93 -5.15 -7.40 9.30
CA GLY A 93 -4.56 -8.61 9.88
C GLY A 93 -4.76 -8.68 11.39
N ARG A 94 -4.67 -7.54 12.09
CA ARG A 94 -4.95 -7.45 13.53
C ARG A 94 -6.42 -7.71 13.85
N ILE A 95 -7.35 -7.20 13.05
CA ILE A 95 -8.79 -7.43 13.21
C ILE A 95 -9.10 -8.91 12.93
N LEU A 96 -8.70 -9.43 11.77
CA LEU A 96 -8.97 -10.79 11.34
C LEU A 96 -8.42 -11.84 12.31
N ARG A 97 -7.22 -11.63 12.87
CA ARG A 97 -6.68 -12.55 13.89
C ARG A 97 -7.50 -12.58 15.18
N ARG A 98 -8.11 -11.45 15.56
CA ARG A 98 -8.95 -11.35 16.76
C ARG A 98 -10.35 -11.91 16.53
N GLU A 99 -10.88 -11.72 15.33
CA GLU A 99 -12.23 -12.13 14.95
C GLU A 99 -12.23 -13.41 14.10
N ALA A 100 -11.17 -14.24 14.21
CA ALA A 100 -10.98 -15.43 13.38
C ALA A 100 -12.15 -16.43 13.50
N ALA A 101 -12.86 -16.43 14.63
CA ALA A 101 -14.06 -17.25 14.83
C ALA A 101 -15.20 -16.98 13.82
N TYR A 102 -15.16 -15.85 13.12
CA TYR A 102 -16.13 -15.49 12.07
C TYR A 102 -15.61 -15.73 10.65
N LEU A 103 -14.41 -16.27 10.51
CA LEU A 103 -13.75 -16.52 9.23
C LEU A 103 -13.76 -18.02 8.93
N PRO A 104 -13.66 -18.41 7.65
CA PRO A 104 -13.50 -19.81 7.27
C PRO A 104 -12.08 -20.36 7.57
N ILE A 105 -11.28 -19.65 8.35
CA ILE A 105 -9.86 -19.94 8.63
C ILE A 105 -9.54 -19.70 10.12
N ASP A 106 -8.47 -20.30 10.59
CA ASP A 106 -8.01 -20.22 11.97
C ASP A 106 -7.16 -18.96 12.23
N HIS A 107 -7.06 -18.52 13.49
CA HIS A 107 -6.33 -17.31 13.87
C HIS A 107 -4.82 -17.32 13.55
N ASN A 108 -4.24 -18.51 13.37
CA ASN A 108 -2.83 -18.74 13.02
C ASN A 108 -2.61 -18.85 11.50
N TYR A 109 -3.50 -18.27 10.69
CA TYR A 109 -3.34 -18.27 9.25
C TYR A 109 -2.00 -17.65 8.80
N VAL A 110 -1.50 -18.16 7.68
CA VAL A 110 -0.33 -17.63 6.96
C VAL A 110 -0.75 -16.66 5.87
N ILE A 111 0.16 -15.76 5.51
CA ILE A 111 -0.08 -14.81 4.41
C ILE A 111 0.72 -15.28 3.19
N PHE A 112 0.03 -15.48 2.07
CA PHE A 112 0.63 -15.87 0.80
C PHE A 112 1.17 -14.65 0.07
N ASP A 113 2.43 -14.70 -0.33
CA ASP A 113 3.04 -13.66 -1.15
C ASP A 113 2.72 -13.83 -2.65
N ALA A 114 3.21 -12.93 -3.50
CA ALA A 114 2.90 -12.98 -4.93
C ALA A 114 3.34 -14.29 -5.59
N ASP A 115 4.48 -14.87 -5.21
CA ASP A 115 4.95 -16.11 -5.83
C ASP A 115 4.15 -17.32 -5.31
N ASP A 116 3.76 -17.30 -4.03
CA ASP A 116 2.87 -18.31 -3.45
C ASP A 116 1.52 -18.32 -4.21
N GLN A 117 0.94 -17.13 -4.44
CA GLN A 117 -0.32 -16.94 -5.18
C GLN A 117 -0.21 -17.40 -6.64
N GLN A 118 0.88 -17.04 -7.33
CA GLN A 118 1.13 -17.48 -8.71
C GLN A 118 1.29 -19.00 -8.81
N SER A 119 1.98 -19.60 -7.84
CA SER A 119 2.18 -21.06 -7.78
C SER A 119 0.86 -21.78 -7.56
N LEU A 120 0.00 -21.25 -6.70
CA LEU A 120 -1.31 -21.82 -6.43
C LEU A 120 -2.24 -21.73 -7.66
N ILE A 121 -2.29 -20.58 -8.34
CA ILE A 121 -3.09 -20.43 -9.57
C ILE A 121 -2.59 -21.39 -10.66
N LYS A 122 -1.28 -21.55 -10.80
CA LYS A 122 -0.70 -22.51 -11.75
C LYS A 122 -1.11 -23.96 -11.44
N ARG A 123 -1.18 -24.32 -10.16
CA ARG A 123 -1.69 -25.63 -9.71
C ARG A 123 -3.15 -25.81 -10.14
N VAL A 124 -4.02 -24.85 -9.84
CA VAL A 124 -5.45 -24.89 -10.19
C VAL A 124 -5.66 -25.03 -11.71
N ILE A 125 -4.91 -24.28 -12.52
CA ILE A 125 -4.96 -24.38 -13.99
C ILE A 125 -4.58 -25.78 -14.46
N LYS A 126 -3.52 -26.38 -13.89
CA LYS A 126 -3.09 -27.73 -14.23
C LYS A 126 -4.14 -28.77 -13.86
N GLU A 127 -4.68 -28.72 -12.65
CA GLU A 127 -5.65 -29.70 -12.15
C GLU A 127 -6.98 -29.67 -12.90
N LYS A 128 -7.45 -28.48 -13.31
CA LYS A 128 -8.65 -28.32 -14.12
C LYS A 128 -8.44 -28.60 -15.61
N ASN A 129 -7.23 -29.01 -16.03
CA ASN A 129 -6.85 -29.22 -17.44
C ASN A 129 -7.10 -27.98 -18.33
N ILE A 130 -6.89 -26.78 -17.79
CA ILE A 130 -7.09 -25.51 -18.49
C ILE A 130 -5.82 -25.17 -19.31
N ASN A 131 -6.00 -24.64 -20.51
CA ASN A 131 -4.88 -24.23 -21.36
C ASN A 131 -4.12 -23.02 -20.77
N ASN A 132 -2.89 -23.26 -20.32
CA ASN A 132 -2.01 -22.24 -19.76
C ASN A 132 -1.63 -21.10 -20.73
N LYS A 133 -1.73 -21.31 -22.05
CA LYS A 133 -1.46 -20.24 -23.04
C LYS A 133 -2.57 -19.18 -23.03
N ASP A 134 -3.81 -19.62 -22.86
CA ASP A 134 -5.00 -18.77 -22.88
C ASP A 134 -5.23 -18.13 -21.49
N TYR A 135 -4.89 -18.86 -20.43
CA TYR A 135 -5.05 -18.45 -19.03
C TYR A 135 -3.71 -18.42 -18.31
N ARG A 136 -2.87 -17.43 -18.62
CA ARG A 136 -1.58 -17.26 -17.95
C ARG A 136 -1.80 -16.91 -16.46
N PRO A 137 -1.12 -17.56 -15.49
CA PRO A 137 -1.34 -17.36 -14.06
C PRO A 137 -1.29 -15.89 -13.62
N GLY A 138 -0.34 -15.11 -14.16
CA GLY A 138 -0.21 -13.68 -13.84
C GLY A 138 -1.41 -12.85 -14.29
N VAL A 139 -1.99 -13.18 -15.44
CA VAL A 139 -3.17 -12.48 -15.97
C VAL A 139 -4.41 -12.86 -15.18
N VAL A 140 -4.60 -14.15 -14.89
CA VAL A 140 -5.73 -14.62 -14.08
C VAL A 140 -5.68 -14.03 -12.68
N HIS A 141 -4.50 -14.03 -12.05
CA HIS A 141 -4.27 -13.41 -10.74
C HIS A 141 -4.65 -11.93 -10.72
N ALA A 142 -4.26 -11.16 -11.74
CA ALA A 142 -4.61 -9.74 -11.82
C ALA A 142 -6.13 -9.51 -11.90
N VAL A 143 -6.87 -10.40 -12.59
CA VAL A 143 -8.34 -10.34 -12.65
C VAL A 143 -8.95 -10.66 -11.28
N ILE A 144 -8.48 -11.71 -10.60
CA ILE A 144 -8.93 -12.07 -9.25
C ILE A 144 -8.64 -10.95 -8.25
N SER A 145 -7.42 -10.41 -8.26
CA SER A 145 -7.01 -9.30 -7.41
C SER A 145 -7.88 -8.07 -7.63
N LYS A 146 -8.20 -7.74 -8.90
CA LYS A 146 -9.12 -6.64 -9.22
C LYS A 146 -10.52 -6.90 -8.65
N ALA A 147 -11.05 -8.11 -8.78
CA ALA A 147 -12.36 -8.47 -8.23
C ALA A 147 -12.39 -8.33 -6.70
N LYS A 148 -11.40 -8.87 -6.00
CA LYS A 148 -11.29 -8.74 -4.53
C LYS A 148 -11.21 -7.27 -4.08
N ASN A 149 -10.43 -6.45 -4.78
CA ASN A 149 -10.31 -5.02 -4.50
C ASN A 149 -11.60 -4.21 -4.77
N GLN A 150 -12.54 -4.79 -5.53
CA GLN A 150 -13.89 -4.29 -5.77
C GLN A 150 -14.95 -4.95 -4.87
N LEU A 151 -14.52 -5.69 -3.84
CA LEU A 151 -15.39 -6.44 -2.92
C LEU A 151 -16.16 -7.60 -3.55
N ILE A 152 -15.69 -8.14 -4.67
CA ILE A 152 -16.36 -9.22 -5.40
C ILE A 152 -15.79 -10.57 -4.95
N GLY A 153 -16.63 -11.38 -4.31
CA GLY A 153 -16.32 -12.77 -3.95
C GLY A 153 -16.30 -13.71 -5.17
N PRO A 154 -15.79 -14.94 -5.02
CA PRO A 154 -15.73 -15.90 -6.12
C PRO A 154 -17.11 -16.28 -6.67
N ASP A 155 -18.13 -16.39 -5.82
CA ASP A 155 -19.49 -16.75 -6.24
C ASP A 155 -20.23 -15.60 -6.94
N GLU A 156 -19.87 -14.36 -6.59
CA GLU A 156 -20.43 -13.11 -7.13
C GLU A 156 -19.68 -12.63 -8.39
N PHE A 157 -18.62 -13.35 -8.80
CA PHE A 157 -17.82 -12.95 -9.95
C PHE A 157 -18.70 -12.89 -11.21
N PRO A 158 -18.72 -11.74 -11.92
CA PRO A 158 -19.58 -11.54 -13.08
C PRO A 158 -19.13 -12.41 -14.24
N VAL A 159 -20.09 -13.00 -14.95
CA VAL A 159 -19.84 -13.87 -16.11
C VAL A 159 -20.58 -13.32 -17.31
N GLU A 160 -19.83 -12.70 -18.23
CA GLU A 160 -20.35 -12.18 -19.50
C GLU A 160 -19.86 -12.98 -20.71
N SER A 161 -18.81 -13.78 -20.52
CA SER A 161 -18.19 -14.60 -21.55
C SER A 161 -17.74 -15.97 -21.01
N TYR A 162 -17.47 -16.92 -21.92
CA TYR A 162 -16.86 -18.21 -21.58
C TYR A 162 -15.51 -18.06 -20.85
N ARG A 163 -14.78 -16.99 -21.16
CA ARG A 163 -13.52 -16.67 -20.48
C ARG A 163 -13.76 -16.33 -19.02
N ASP A 164 -14.81 -15.57 -18.72
CA ASP A 164 -15.16 -15.17 -17.36
C ASP A 164 -15.67 -16.36 -16.55
N GLU A 165 -16.43 -17.26 -17.18
CA GLU A 165 -16.85 -18.53 -16.56
C GLU A 165 -15.64 -19.38 -16.14
N THR A 166 -14.64 -19.48 -17.02
CA THR A 166 -13.40 -20.19 -16.72
C THR A 166 -12.62 -19.51 -15.59
N ILE A 167 -12.51 -18.18 -15.60
CA ILE A 167 -11.84 -17.41 -14.55
C ILE A 167 -12.57 -17.56 -13.21
N LYS A 168 -13.90 -17.53 -13.21
CA LYS A 168 -14.73 -17.77 -12.01
C LYS A 168 -14.44 -19.15 -11.42
N SER A 169 -14.40 -20.18 -12.25
CA SER A 169 -14.07 -21.55 -11.81
C SER A 169 -12.65 -21.65 -11.23
N ILE A 170 -11.69 -20.92 -11.80
CA ILE A 170 -10.33 -20.83 -11.23
C ILE A 170 -10.34 -20.09 -9.90
N TYR A 171 -11.08 -18.97 -9.80
CA TYR A 171 -11.17 -18.16 -8.58
C TYR A 171 -11.79 -18.95 -7.42
N GLN A 172 -12.89 -19.67 -7.66
CA GLN A 172 -13.50 -20.54 -6.65
C GLN A 172 -12.50 -21.55 -6.09
N ALA A 173 -11.86 -22.34 -6.97
CA ALA A 173 -10.86 -23.33 -6.54
C ALA A 173 -9.64 -22.69 -5.87
N TYR A 174 -9.18 -21.54 -6.36
CA TYR A 174 -8.09 -20.78 -5.72
C TYR A 174 -8.45 -20.38 -4.29
N GLN A 175 -9.68 -19.90 -4.05
CA GLN A 175 -10.13 -19.50 -2.72
C GLN A 175 -10.33 -20.70 -1.79
N GLU A 176 -10.87 -21.81 -2.30
CA GLU A 176 -10.98 -23.08 -1.57
C GLU A 176 -9.62 -23.57 -1.10
N TYR A 177 -8.61 -23.53 -1.97
CA TYR A 177 -7.25 -23.92 -1.60
C TYR A 177 -6.61 -23.01 -0.55
N LEU A 178 -6.83 -21.69 -0.63
CA LEU A 178 -6.36 -20.77 0.41
C LEU A 178 -6.97 -21.10 1.77
N VAL A 179 -8.28 -21.32 1.80
CA VAL A 179 -9.03 -21.69 3.01
C VAL A 179 -8.54 -23.02 3.58
N ALA A 180 -8.41 -24.05 2.74
CA ALA A 180 -7.89 -25.37 3.15
C ALA A 180 -6.46 -25.28 3.70
N SER A 181 -5.64 -24.39 3.13
CA SER A 181 -4.27 -24.12 3.58
C SER A 181 -4.20 -23.26 4.85
N ASN A 182 -5.35 -22.84 5.40
CA ASN A 182 -5.43 -21.85 6.47
C ASN A 182 -4.59 -20.60 6.12
N ALA A 183 -4.81 -20.06 4.93
CA ALA A 183 -4.01 -18.98 4.35
C ALA A 183 -4.91 -17.86 3.83
N LEU A 184 -4.37 -16.64 3.81
CA LEU A 184 -4.95 -15.48 3.14
C LEU A 184 -3.93 -14.89 2.17
N ASP A 185 -4.41 -14.35 1.04
CA ASP A 185 -3.62 -13.39 0.29
C ASP A 185 -3.84 -11.94 0.81
N PHE A 186 -3.09 -10.99 0.26
CA PHE A 186 -3.20 -9.59 0.69
C PHE A 186 -4.58 -8.98 0.41
N ASP A 187 -5.22 -9.36 -0.71
CA ASP A 187 -6.51 -8.80 -1.09
C ASP A 187 -7.64 -9.40 -0.24
N ASP A 188 -7.53 -10.67 0.17
CA ASP A 188 -8.44 -11.31 1.13
C ASP A 188 -8.47 -10.58 2.46
N MET A 189 -7.31 -10.09 2.93
CA MET A 189 -7.27 -9.35 4.18
C MET A 189 -8.18 -8.11 4.12
N LEU A 190 -8.26 -7.45 2.98
CA LEU A 190 -9.14 -6.30 2.77
C LEU A 190 -10.60 -6.75 2.60
N LEU A 191 -10.83 -7.70 1.69
CA LEU A 191 -12.15 -8.23 1.36
C LEU A 191 -12.87 -8.80 2.60
N TYR A 192 -12.24 -9.73 3.31
CA TYR A 192 -12.83 -10.36 4.50
C TYR A 192 -13.07 -9.36 5.63
N THR A 193 -12.17 -8.40 5.83
CA THR A 193 -12.39 -7.38 6.88
C THR A 193 -13.57 -6.49 6.53
N ALA A 194 -13.68 -6.03 5.28
CA ALA A 194 -14.80 -5.20 4.84
C ALA A 194 -16.13 -5.97 4.94
N ASN A 195 -16.17 -7.21 4.43
CA ASN A 195 -17.37 -8.06 4.48
C ASN A 195 -17.77 -8.40 5.91
N LEU A 196 -16.80 -8.61 6.82
CA LEU A 196 -17.08 -8.87 8.22
C LEU A 196 -17.73 -7.66 8.90
N LEU A 197 -17.23 -6.45 8.64
CA LEU A 197 -17.81 -5.22 9.19
C LEU A 197 -19.17 -4.89 8.58
N GLU A 198 -19.44 -5.28 7.35
CA GLU A 198 -20.76 -5.09 6.75
C GLU A 198 -21.79 -6.11 7.27
N SER A 199 -21.44 -7.40 7.24
CA SER A 199 -22.35 -8.49 7.59
C SER A 199 -22.58 -8.69 9.10
N LYS A 200 -21.71 -8.15 9.96
CA LYS A 200 -21.81 -8.28 11.43
C LYS A 200 -21.89 -6.90 12.11
N PRO A 201 -23.11 -6.34 12.27
CA PRO A 201 -23.32 -5.03 12.90
C PRO A 201 -22.71 -4.89 14.29
N ASP A 202 -22.71 -5.96 15.11
CA ASP A 202 -22.12 -5.94 16.45
C ASP A 202 -20.60 -5.78 16.42
N LEU A 203 -19.92 -6.44 15.48
CA LEU A 203 -18.49 -6.26 15.27
C LEU A 203 -18.17 -4.88 14.73
N ARG A 204 -18.97 -4.39 13.77
CA ARG A 204 -18.84 -3.00 13.30
C ARG A 204 -18.93 -2.03 14.46
N LYS A 205 -19.96 -2.15 15.29
CA LYS A 205 -20.18 -1.32 16.48
C LYS A 205 -19.01 -1.41 17.47
N LYS A 206 -18.50 -2.61 17.75
CA LYS A 206 -17.32 -2.82 18.62
C LYS A 206 -16.11 -2.00 18.14
N TYR A 207 -15.82 -2.00 16.84
CA TYR A 207 -14.67 -1.29 16.29
C TYR A 207 -14.93 0.20 16.07
N SER A 208 -16.11 0.58 15.57
CA SER A 208 -16.47 1.99 15.34
C SER A 208 -16.61 2.77 16.66
N GLN A 209 -17.14 2.15 17.72
CA GLN A 209 -17.16 2.77 19.06
C GLN A 209 -15.78 2.94 19.64
N ARG A 210 -14.88 1.96 19.41
CA ARG A 210 -13.48 2.04 19.84
C ARG A 210 -12.78 3.19 19.14
N PHE A 211 -12.82 3.26 17.81
CA PHE A 211 -12.09 4.24 17.03
C PHE A 211 -12.88 5.53 16.89
N ARG A 212 -12.80 6.38 17.92
CA ARG A 212 -13.42 7.69 17.93
C ARG A 212 -12.85 8.63 16.87
N HIS A 213 -11.57 8.49 16.52
CA HIS A 213 -10.91 9.27 15.46
C HIS A 213 -10.16 8.36 14.50
N ILE A 214 -10.39 8.56 13.20
CA ILE A 214 -9.72 7.81 12.13
C ILE A 214 -8.97 8.79 11.25
N LEU A 215 -7.68 8.56 11.07
CA LEU A 215 -6.80 9.37 10.24
C LEU A 215 -6.23 8.52 9.12
N VAL A 216 -6.25 9.05 7.89
CA VAL A 216 -5.84 8.30 6.70
C VAL A 216 -4.88 9.14 5.88
N ASP A 217 -3.72 8.56 5.57
CA ASP A 217 -2.73 9.13 4.65
C ASP A 217 -2.88 8.56 3.23
N GLU A 218 -2.44 9.33 2.23
CA GLU A 218 -2.50 9.01 0.79
C GLU A 218 -3.89 8.51 0.33
N PHE A 219 -4.96 9.19 0.75
CA PHE A 219 -6.33 8.76 0.49
C PHE A 219 -6.69 8.63 -1.00
N GLN A 220 -5.99 9.33 -1.89
CA GLN A 220 -6.18 9.19 -3.35
C GLN A 220 -5.82 7.79 -3.89
N ASP A 221 -5.04 7.02 -3.14
CA ASP A 221 -4.55 5.71 -3.57
C ASP A 221 -5.45 4.57 -3.06
N THR A 222 -6.55 4.88 -2.37
CA THR A 222 -7.44 3.85 -1.82
C THR A 222 -8.24 3.17 -2.92
N ASN A 223 -8.40 1.86 -2.80
CA ASN A 223 -9.37 1.09 -3.58
C ASN A 223 -10.75 1.06 -2.89
N LEU A 224 -11.73 0.39 -3.51
CA LEU A 224 -13.10 0.33 -3.00
C LEU A 224 -13.19 -0.42 -1.66
N ALA A 225 -12.49 -1.54 -1.53
CA ALA A 225 -12.47 -2.32 -0.29
C ALA A 225 -11.92 -1.51 0.90
N GLN A 226 -10.81 -0.78 0.69
CA GLN A 226 -10.23 0.11 1.69
C GLN A 226 -11.16 1.27 2.05
N TYR A 227 -11.87 1.83 1.07
CA TYR A 227 -12.87 2.87 1.32
C TYR A 227 -14.01 2.38 2.21
N TYR A 228 -14.64 1.24 1.87
CA TYR A 228 -15.74 0.69 2.67
C TYR A 228 -15.30 0.28 4.08
N LEU A 229 -14.09 -0.28 4.22
CA LEU A 229 -13.49 -0.52 5.52
C LEU A 229 -13.46 0.75 6.38
N LEU A 230 -12.95 1.86 5.83
CA LEU A 230 -12.92 3.14 6.55
C LEU A 230 -14.32 3.68 6.85
N HIS A 231 -15.24 3.55 5.90
CA HIS A 231 -16.63 3.96 6.05
C HIS A 231 -17.30 3.24 7.24
N HIS A 232 -17.17 1.92 7.33
CA HIS A 232 -17.74 1.14 8.43
C HIS A 232 -17.07 1.44 9.77
N LEU A 233 -15.74 1.62 9.80
CA LEU A 233 -15.03 1.97 11.03
C LEU A 233 -15.42 3.38 11.52
N ALA A 234 -15.72 4.31 10.61
CA ALA A 234 -16.11 5.68 10.94
C ALA A 234 -17.60 5.83 11.27
N SER A 235 -18.41 4.76 11.18
CA SER A 235 -19.88 4.87 11.14
C SER A 235 -20.52 5.43 12.42
N GLU A 236 -19.90 5.26 13.59
CA GLU A 236 -20.45 5.71 14.88
C GLU A 236 -20.21 7.21 15.12
N HIS A 237 -18.96 7.66 14.98
CA HIS A 237 -18.54 9.01 15.38
C HIS A 237 -18.33 9.96 14.22
N GLN A 238 -18.13 9.44 13.00
CA GLN A 238 -17.84 10.21 11.77
C GLN A 238 -16.62 11.16 11.85
N ASN A 239 -15.75 11.04 12.87
CA ASN A 239 -14.52 11.82 12.96
C ASN A 239 -13.41 11.20 12.11
N ILE A 240 -13.62 11.22 10.79
CA ILE A 240 -12.67 10.73 9.81
C ILE A 240 -11.91 11.90 9.19
N PHE A 241 -10.59 11.86 9.26
CA PHE A 241 -9.67 12.88 8.76
C PHE A 241 -8.79 12.26 7.68
N VAL A 242 -9.06 12.57 6.42
CA VAL A 242 -8.32 12.03 5.29
C VAL A 242 -7.39 13.09 4.71
N VAL A 243 -6.17 12.70 4.37
CA VAL A 243 -5.20 13.53 3.68
C VAL A 243 -4.83 12.87 2.37
N GLY A 244 -4.84 13.64 1.29
CA GLY A 244 -4.49 13.12 -0.02
C GLY A 244 -4.23 14.21 -1.03
N ASP A 245 -3.81 13.77 -2.21
CA ASP A 245 -3.67 14.61 -3.39
C ASP A 245 -4.13 13.86 -4.62
N GLU A 246 -5.28 14.22 -5.19
CA GLU A 246 -5.79 13.60 -6.41
C GLU A 246 -4.83 13.70 -7.60
N ASP A 247 -3.97 14.72 -7.63
CA ASP A 247 -2.95 14.91 -8.66
C ASP A 247 -1.79 13.89 -8.53
N GLN A 248 -1.71 13.14 -7.42
CA GLN A 248 -0.68 12.14 -7.14
C GLN A 248 -1.19 10.69 -7.22
N SER A 249 -2.43 10.46 -7.68
CA SER A 249 -2.98 9.09 -7.80
C SER A 249 -2.36 8.33 -8.97
N ILE A 250 -1.33 7.51 -8.69
CA ILE A 250 -0.57 6.74 -9.70
C ILE A 250 -0.82 5.23 -9.65
N TYR A 251 -1.66 4.76 -8.73
CA TYR A 251 -1.94 3.33 -8.49
C TYR A 251 -3.26 2.83 -9.09
N ARG A 252 -3.82 3.52 -10.10
CA ARG A 252 -5.08 3.10 -10.75
C ARG A 252 -5.05 1.64 -11.26
N TRP A 253 -3.90 1.20 -11.76
CA TRP A 253 -3.68 -0.18 -12.21
C TRP A 253 -3.71 -1.23 -11.08
N ARG A 254 -3.58 -0.80 -9.81
CA ARG A 254 -3.78 -1.62 -8.61
C ARG A 254 -5.17 -1.48 -7.99
N GLY A 255 -6.10 -0.84 -8.70
CA GLY A 255 -7.47 -0.62 -8.24
C GLY A 255 -7.67 0.63 -7.38
N ALA A 256 -6.68 1.52 -7.27
CA ALA A 256 -6.91 2.83 -6.66
C ALA A 256 -7.99 3.59 -7.46
N ASP A 257 -8.92 4.22 -6.74
CA ASP A 257 -10.05 4.90 -7.33
C ASP A 257 -10.16 6.32 -6.80
N TYR A 258 -9.74 7.30 -7.60
CA TYR A 258 -9.80 8.72 -7.23
C TYR A 258 -11.24 9.19 -6.97
N HIS A 259 -12.26 8.49 -7.49
CA HIS A 259 -13.66 8.77 -7.17
C HIS A 259 -13.95 8.58 -5.68
N ASN A 260 -13.08 7.91 -4.90
CA ASN A 260 -13.21 7.83 -3.45
C ASN A 260 -13.21 9.20 -2.77
N ILE A 261 -12.55 10.20 -3.34
CA ILE A 261 -12.62 11.59 -2.86
C ILE A 261 -14.06 12.13 -3.04
N LEU A 262 -14.67 11.88 -4.20
CA LEU A 262 -16.06 12.27 -4.47
C LEU A 262 -17.04 11.49 -3.59
N ARG A 263 -16.86 10.16 -3.46
CA ARG A 263 -17.66 9.30 -2.55
C ARG A 263 -17.59 9.81 -1.12
N PHE A 264 -16.40 10.16 -0.64
CA PHE A 264 -16.21 10.71 0.71
C PHE A 264 -17.07 11.97 0.94
N THR A 265 -17.05 12.92 0.00
CA THR A 265 -17.88 14.14 0.11
C THR A 265 -19.38 13.88 0.07
N LYS A 266 -19.81 12.81 -0.60
CA LYS A 266 -21.23 12.40 -0.67
C LYS A 266 -21.67 11.66 0.59
N ASP A 267 -20.86 10.74 1.08
CA ASP A 267 -21.19 9.85 2.19
C ASP A 267 -21.03 10.54 3.55
N PHE A 268 -20.04 11.42 3.69
CA PHE A 268 -19.82 12.22 4.89
C PHE A 268 -20.30 13.67 4.68
N LYS A 269 -21.62 13.86 4.79
CA LYS A 269 -22.25 15.19 4.65
C LYS A 269 -21.65 16.19 5.65
N GLY A 270 -21.36 17.39 5.17
CA GLY A 270 -20.71 18.43 5.98
C GLY A 270 -19.19 18.27 6.12
N ALA A 271 -18.57 17.39 5.33
CA ALA A 271 -17.10 17.27 5.28
C ALA A 271 -16.43 18.62 5.04
N GLN A 272 -15.53 19.01 5.95
CA GLN A 272 -14.75 20.22 5.78
C GLN A 272 -13.59 19.98 4.83
N LYS A 273 -13.48 20.81 3.79
CA LYS A 273 -12.38 20.78 2.82
C LYS A 273 -11.33 21.82 3.21
N ILE A 274 -10.07 21.39 3.35
CA ILE A 274 -8.94 22.25 3.66
C ILE A 274 -7.86 22.05 2.59
N LEU A 275 -7.36 23.14 2.01
CA LEU A 275 -6.29 23.11 1.02
C LEU A 275 -4.95 23.43 1.71
N LEU A 276 -3.90 22.67 1.38
CA LEU A 276 -2.51 23.01 1.72
C LEU A 276 -1.73 23.31 0.44
N GLU A 277 -1.37 24.57 0.27
CA GLU A 277 -0.85 25.08 -1.01
C GLU A 277 0.62 25.50 -0.91
N GLN A 278 1.08 25.89 0.28
CA GLN A 278 2.48 26.23 0.52
C GLN A 278 3.35 24.96 0.47
N ASN A 279 4.33 24.95 -0.43
CA ASN A 279 5.31 23.90 -0.59
C ASN A 279 6.61 24.21 0.15
N TYR A 280 7.13 23.22 0.88
CA TYR A 280 8.35 23.34 1.68
C TYR A 280 9.56 22.59 1.10
N ARG A 281 9.37 21.90 -0.04
CA ARG A 281 10.34 20.95 -0.61
C ARG A 281 11.09 21.54 -1.81
N SER A 282 10.38 22.12 -2.75
CA SER A 282 10.84 22.53 -4.07
C SER A 282 10.90 24.05 -4.19
N THR A 283 11.71 24.56 -5.12
CA THR A 283 11.74 25.98 -5.47
C THR A 283 10.58 26.33 -6.40
N GLN A 284 10.30 27.63 -6.57
CA GLN A 284 9.17 28.09 -7.38
C GLN A 284 9.30 27.62 -8.85
N THR A 285 10.50 27.63 -9.45
CA THR A 285 10.68 27.15 -10.84
C THR A 285 10.28 25.68 -11.04
N ILE A 286 10.57 24.80 -10.07
CA ILE A 286 10.14 23.39 -10.14
C ILE A 286 8.63 23.28 -9.97
N LEU A 287 8.04 24.11 -9.11
CA LEU A 287 6.59 24.12 -8.90
C LEU A 287 5.84 24.65 -10.10
N ASP A 288 6.28 25.75 -10.70
CA ASP A 288 5.66 26.34 -11.88
C ASP A 288 5.63 25.32 -13.03
N ALA A 289 6.73 24.58 -13.24
CA ALA A 289 6.77 23.52 -14.24
C ALA A 289 5.82 22.35 -13.89
N ALA A 290 5.76 21.93 -12.62
CA ALA A 290 4.84 20.89 -12.20
C ALA A 290 3.37 21.30 -12.35
N VAL A 291 3.04 22.56 -12.03
CA VAL A 291 1.70 23.15 -12.19
C VAL A 291 1.34 23.25 -13.67
N ALA A 292 2.24 23.75 -14.52
CA ALA A 292 2.01 23.84 -15.96
C ALA A 292 1.71 22.47 -16.60
N VAL A 293 2.37 21.40 -16.14
CA VAL A 293 2.10 20.03 -16.64
C VAL A 293 0.78 19.48 -16.12
N ILE A 294 0.43 19.70 -14.86
CA ILE A 294 -0.80 19.14 -14.26
C ILE A 294 -2.07 19.92 -14.63
N ASP A 295 -1.94 21.20 -15.00
CA ASP A 295 -3.08 22.06 -15.39
C ASP A 295 -3.76 21.62 -16.70
N GLU A 296 -3.09 20.79 -17.50
CA GLU A 296 -3.69 20.13 -18.68
C GLU A 296 -4.76 19.07 -18.31
N ASN A 297 -4.84 18.64 -17.03
CA ASN A 297 -5.84 17.67 -16.58
C ASN A 297 -7.16 18.35 -16.16
N VAL A 298 -8.28 17.87 -16.71
CA VAL A 298 -9.62 18.48 -16.53
C VAL A 298 -10.32 18.16 -15.20
N ASN A 299 -10.10 16.98 -14.61
CA ASN A 299 -10.87 16.50 -13.45
C ASN A 299 -10.08 16.60 -12.15
N ARG A 300 -9.78 17.83 -11.69
CA ARG A 300 -9.01 18.08 -10.46
C ARG A 300 -9.52 19.29 -9.67
N THR A 301 -9.20 19.34 -8.37
CA THR A 301 -9.25 20.56 -7.58
C THR A 301 -8.02 21.39 -7.90
N LYS A 302 -8.22 22.57 -8.49
CA LYS A 302 -7.14 23.54 -8.66
C LYS A 302 -6.57 23.97 -7.31
N LYS A 303 -5.24 24.03 -7.21
CA LYS A 303 -4.49 24.39 -6.01
C LYS A 303 -3.44 25.41 -6.44
N ASP A 304 -3.36 26.54 -5.75
CA ASP A 304 -2.42 27.60 -6.10
C ASP A 304 -1.10 27.41 -5.35
N LEU A 305 -0.28 26.46 -5.83
CA LEU A 305 0.95 26.05 -5.15
C LEU A 305 2.03 27.14 -5.18
N PHE A 306 2.62 27.46 -4.03
CA PHE A 306 3.69 28.46 -3.92
C PHE A 306 4.82 28.02 -2.97
N SER A 307 6.01 28.59 -3.12
CA SER A 307 7.19 28.28 -2.29
C SER A 307 7.97 29.51 -1.86
N ASP A 308 8.33 29.57 -0.57
CA ASP A 308 9.19 30.62 -0.01
C ASP A 308 10.68 30.35 -0.22
N ARG A 309 11.05 29.25 -0.92
CA ARG A 309 12.45 28.90 -1.22
C ARG A 309 13.04 29.71 -2.38
N GLY A 310 12.28 30.68 -2.91
CA GLY A 310 12.65 31.49 -4.07
C GLY A 310 12.54 30.72 -5.40
N LYS A 311 12.99 31.35 -6.49
CA LYS A 311 12.90 30.78 -7.86
C LYS A 311 13.71 29.48 -8.01
N GLY A 312 14.93 29.47 -7.50
CA GLY A 312 15.85 28.33 -7.66
C GLY A 312 16.56 28.32 -9.01
N GLN A 313 17.16 27.18 -9.35
CA GLN A 313 17.84 26.97 -10.63
C GLN A 313 16.84 26.64 -11.74
N ALA A 314 17.20 26.95 -12.99
CA ALA A 314 16.44 26.55 -14.16
C ALA A 314 16.43 25.02 -14.31
N ILE A 315 15.31 24.49 -14.83
CA ILE A 315 15.21 23.07 -15.18
C ILE A 315 16.03 22.84 -16.46
N VAL A 316 16.94 21.88 -16.42
CA VAL A 316 17.77 21.50 -17.56
C VAL A 316 17.10 20.34 -18.28
N VAL A 317 16.92 20.49 -19.59
CA VAL A 317 16.50 19.42 -20.49
C VAL A 317 17.68 19.12 -21.41
N HIS A 318 18.08 17.87 -21.50
CA HIS A 318 19.16 17.40 -22.34
C HIS A 318 18.63 16.29 -23.26
N GLU A 319 18.83 16.48 -24.56
CA GLU A 319 18.54 15.47 -25.58
C GLU A 319 19.86 14.76 -25.90
N ALA A 320 19.90 13.45 -25.65
CA ALA A 320 21.02 12.59 -25.97
C ALA A 320 20.77 11.87 -27.30
N GLY A 321 21.82 11.51 -28.03
CA GLY A 321 21.73 10.78 -29.30
C GLY A 321 21.27 9.34 -29.13
N ASP A 322 21.58 8.70 -28.00
CA ASP A 322 21.09 7.37 -27.65
C ASP A 322 20.97 7.15 -26.11
N ASP A 323 20.54 5.96 -25.71
CA ASP A 323 20.33 5.59 -24.30
C ASP A 323 21.63 5.35 -23.52
N HIS A 324 22.75 5.09 -24.21
CA HIS A 324 24.07 5.04 -23.61
C HIS A 324 24.59 6.43 -23.29
N GLU A 325 24.46 7.38 -24.22
CA GLU A 325 24.82 8.78 -24.04
C GLU A 325 23.97 9.43 -22.94
N GLU A 326 22.67 9.13 -22.85
CA GLU A 326 21.82 9.60 -21.75
C GLU A 326 22.38 9.14 -20.39
N ALA A 327 22.71 7.85 -20.26
CA ALA A 327 23.21 7.29 -19.02
C ALA A 327 24.58 7.88 -18.64
N GLU A 328 25.48 8.04 -19.61
CA GLU A 328 26.79 8.65 -19.42
C GLU A 328 26.67 10.13 -19.01
N TYR A 329 25.81 10.90 -19.70
CA TYR A 329 25.54 12.30 -19.35
C TYR A 329 25.07 12.47 -17.91
N VAL A 330 24.13 11.61 -17.46
CA VAL A 330 23.62 11.63 -16.08
C VAL A 330 24.75 11.35 -15.09
N VAL A 331 25.52 10.28 -15.30
CA VAL A 331 26.60 9.88 -14.39
C VAL A 331 27.73 10.92 -14.36
N ASP A 332 28.15 11.43 -15.51
CA ASP A 332 29.18 12.47 -15.61
C ASP A 332 28.76 13.78 -14.94
N THR A 333 27.47 14.12 -15.04
CA THR A 333 26.92 15.28 -14.35
C THR A 333 26.99 15.13 -12.84
N ILE A 334 26.63 13.97 -12.31
CA ILE A 334 26.73 13.68 -10.88
C ILE A 334 28.21 13.65 -10.47
N ALA A 335 29.06 12.92 -11.18
CA ALA A 335 30.49 12.79 -10.92
C ALA A 335 31.18 14.15 -10.86
N ARG A 336 30.87 15.04 -11.80
CA ARG A 336 31.39 16.41 -11.82
C ARG A 336 30.98 17.19 -10.56
N LYS A 337 29.70 17.19 -10.18
CA LYS A 337 29.23 17.91 -8.99
C LYS A 337 29.83 17.36 -7.69
N VAL A 338 29.98 16.04 -7.59
CA VAL A 338 30.61 15.38 -6.44
C VAL A 338 32.11 15.72 -6.36
N ARG A 339 32.85 15.65 -7.48
CA ARG A 339 34.28 16.02 -7.54
C ARG A 339 34.53 17.48 -7.19
N LEU A 340 33.62 18.38 -7.58
CA LEU A 340 33.69 19.81 -7.23
C LEU A 340 33.26 20.11 -5.78
N GLY A 341 32.77 19.12 -5.03
CA GLY A 341 32.31 19.28 -3.66
C GLY A 341 30.97 20.04 -3.53
N GLU A 342 30.23 20.21 -4.63
CA GLU A 342 28.95 20.93 -4.65
C GLU A 342 27.79 20.10 -4.06
N ALA A 343 27.91 18.78 -4.09
CA ALA A 343 26.90 17.83 -3.61
C ALA A 343 27.53 16.47 -3.28
N LYS A 344 26.82 15.65 -2.52
CA LYS A 344 27.18 14.25 -2.24
C LYS A 344 26.37 13.31 -3.13
N GLU A 345 26.83 12.08 -3.31
CA GLU A 345 26.09 11.06 -4.09
C GLU A 345 24.66 10.85 -3.56
N SER A 346 24.46 10.97 -2.24
CA SER A 346 23.15 10.84 -1.59
C SER A 346 22.17 11.96 -1.91
N ASP A 347 22.63 13.07 -2.48
CA ASP A 347 21.78 14.22 -2.83
C ASP A 347 21.09 14.02 -4.20
N PHE A 348 21.47 12.96 -4.94
CA PHE A 348 20.93 12.65 -6.26
C PHE A 348 19.96 11.48 -6.20
N ALA A 349 18.86 11.60 -6.96
CA ALA A 349 17.92 10.53 -7.22
C ALA A 349 17.64 10.47 -8.71
N ILE A 350 17.71 9.27 -9.29
CA ILE A 350 17.39 9.03 -10.70
C ILE A 350 16.06 8.30 -10.77
N MET A 351 15.12 8.89 -11.49
CA MET A 351 13.76 8.36 -11.65
C MET A 351 13.55 7.99 -13.11
N TYR A 352 13.05 6.78 -13.34
CA TYR A 352 12.78 6.23 -14.67
C TYR A 352 11.40 5.58 -14.70
N ARG A 353 10.83 5.42 -15.89
CA ARG A 353 9.45 4.94 -16.07
C ARG A 353 9.31 3.43 -15.84
N THR A 354 10.33 2.65 -16.22
CA THR A 354 10.35 1.19 -16.14
C THR A 354 11.68 0.68 -15.57
N ASN A 355 11.64 -0.44 -14.84
CA ASN A 355 12.86 -1.00 -14.24
C ASN A 355 13.91 -1.44 -15.26
N ALA A 356 13.50 -1.72 -16.51
CA ALA A 356 14.45 -2.09 -17.58
C ALA A 356 15.47 -0.98 -17.87
N GLN A 357 15.10 0.30 -17.66
CA GLN A 357 15.97 1.45 -17.87
C GLN A 357 17.12 1.53 -16.86
N SER A 358 17.01 0.86 -15.70
CA SER A 358 18.05 0.90 -14.67
C SER A 358 19.38 0.29 -15.15
N ARG A 359 19.34 -0.72 -16.03
CA ARG A 359 20.54 -1.47 -16.44
C ARG A 359 21.65 -0.58 -17.01
N LEU A 360 21.31 0.32 -17.92
CA LEU A 360 22.29 1.18 -18.59
C LEU A 360 22.91 2.19 -17.61
N LEU A 361 22.09 2.76 -16.72
CA LEU A 361 22.55 3.60 -15.63
C LEU A 361 23.50 2.84 -14.71
N GLU A 362 23.14 1.62 -14.28
CA GLU A 362 23.99 0.78 -13.43
C GLU A 362 25.35 0.50 -14.08
N GLU A 363 25.38 0.21 -15.39
CA GLU A 363 26.63 0.02 -16.13
C GLU A 363 27.48 1.30 -16.17
N ALA A 364 26.87 2.46 -16.43
CA ALA A 364 27.55 3.75 -16.41
C ALA A 364 28.13 4.10 -15.02
N PHE A 365 27.35 3.89 -13.94
CA PHE A 365 27.84 4.06 -12.57
C PHE A 365 29.02 3.15 -12.24
N ARG A 366 28.97 1.88 -12.68
CA ARG A 366 30.09 0.94 -12.49
C ARG A 366 31.33 1.36 -13.26
N ARG A 367 31.20 1.80 -14.52
CA ARG A 367 32.32 2.32 -15.32
C ARG A 367 32.96 3.55 -14.68
N ALA A 368 32.15 4.45 -14.14
CA ALA A 368 32.61 5.65 -13.43
C ALA A 368 33.13 5.37 -12.00
N ASN A 369 33.10 4.11 -11.54
CA ASN A 369 33.45 3.69 -10.18
C ASN A 369 32.69 4.51 -9.10
N MET A 370 31.42 4.78 -9.35
CA MET A 370 30.55 5.55 -8.47
C MET A 370 29.59 4.64 -7.70
N ASN A 371 29.39 4.97 -6.42
CA ASN A 371 28.43 4.27 -5.59
C ASN A 371 26.99 4.61 -5.99
N TYR A 372 26.14 3.60 -6.11
CA TYR A 372 24.71 3.77 -6.34
C TYR A 372 23.90 2.79 -5.50
N ARG A 373 22.62 3.10 -5.30
CA ARG A 373 21.67 2.23 -4.61
C ARG A 373 20.41 2.05 -5.44
N LEU A 374 20.18 0.84 -5.93
CA LEU A 374 18.95 0.49 -6.64
C LEU A 374 17.80 0.26 -5.66
N ILE A 375 16.74 1.06 -5.75
CA ILE A 375 15.51 0.88 -4.97
C ILE A 375 14.55 -0.01 -5.75
N GLY A 376 14.10 -1.10 -5.14
CA GLY A 376 13.18 -2.05 -5.78
C GLY A 376 13.86 -3.21 -6.53
N ALA A 377 15.17 -3.40 -6.37
CA ALA A 377 15.93 -4.58 -6.81
C ALA A 377 15.41 -5.89 -6.16
N GLN A 378 16.08 -7.02 -6.43
CA GLN A 378 15.72 -8.32 -5.86
C GLN A 378 15.49 -8.20 -4.34
N ARG A 379 14.22 -8.37 -3.95
CA ARG A 379 13.78 -8.19 -2.57
C ARG A 379 14.50 -9.21 -1.69
N PHE A 380 14.95 -8.81 -0.51
CA PHE A 380 15.60 -9.72 0.46
C PHE A 380 14.75 -10.99 0.70
N TYR A 381 13.44 -10.82 0.91
CA TYR A 381 12.48 -11.91 1.08
C TYR A 381 12.15 -12.68 -0.20
N GLY A 382 12.62 -12.21 -1.37
CA GLY A 382 12.52 -12.92 -2.64
C GLY A 382 13.70 -13.86 -2.90
N ARG A 383 14.76 -13.81 -2.08
CA ARG A 383 15.90 -14.70 -2.21
C ARG A 383 15.51 -16.13 -1.84
N ARG A 384 16.04 -17.11 -2.57
CA ARG A 384 15.66 -18.51 -2.44
C ARG A 384 15.87 -19.01 -1.02
N GLU A 385 17.06 -18.80 -0.47
CA GLU A 385 17.46 -19.23 0.87
C GLU A 385 16.60 -18.60 1.97
N VAL A 386 16.20 -17.33 1.81
CA VAL A 386 15.32 -16.63 2.75
C VAL A 386 13.91 -17.20 2.67
N LYS A 387 13.39 -17.42 1.46
CA LYS A 387 12.07 -18.04 1.26
C LYS A 387 12.00 -19.46 1.80
N ASP A 388 13.06 -20.25 1.59
CA ASP A 388 13.15 -21.61 2.06
C ASP A 388 13.07 -21.67 3.60
N MET A 389 13.81 -20.80 4.29
CA MET A 389 13.73 -20.69 5.75
C MET A 389 12.34 -20.23 6.23
N ILE A 390 11.74 -19.24 5.56
CA ILE A 390 10.40 -18.77 5.90
C ILE A 390 9.35 -19.86 5.72
N ALA A 391 9.46 -20.67 4.65
CA ALA A 391 8.54 -21.77 4.42
C ALA A 391 8.64 -22.84 5.52
N PHE A 392 9.83 -23.13 6.05
CA PHE A 392 9.96 -23.96 7.24
C PHE A 392 9.20 -23.39 8.45
N LEU A 393 9.39 -22.09 8.74
CA LEU A 393 8.73 -21.43 9.86
C LEU A 393 7.20 -21.38 9.67
N LYS A 394 6.73 -21.16 8.44
CA LYS A 394 5.30 -21.19 8.09
C LYS A 394 4.70 -22.55 8.37
N VAL A 395 5.35 -23.66 7.98
CA VAL A 395 4.85 -25.03 8.24
C VAL A 395 4.83 -25.35 9.73
N ILE A 396 5.84 -24.92 10.49
CA ILE A 396 5.86 -25.09 11.95
C ILE A 396 4.69 -24.34 12.61
N TYR A 397 4.41 -23.12 12.15
CA TYR A 397 3.36 -22.27 12.69
C TYR A 397 1.95 -22.67 12.23
N ASN A 398 1.82 -23.13 10.99
CA ASN A 398 0.60 -23.57 10.34
C ASN A 398 0.87 -24.85 9.52
N PRO A 399 0.68 -26.04 10.11
CA PRO A 399 0.91 -27.31 9.43
C PRO A 399 0.02 -27.55 8.21
N LYS A 400 -1.07 -26.78 8.04
CA LYS A 400 -1.97 -26.85 6.88
C LYS A 400 -1.39 -26.15 5.64
N ASP A 401 -0.29 -25.41 5.73
CA ASP A 401 0.32 -24.70 4.60
C ASP A 401 1.00 -25.67 3.61
N GLU A 402 0.22 -26.21 2.68
CA GLU A 402 0.70 -27.14 1.66
C GLU A 402 1.73 -26.51 0.71
N VAL A 403 1.61 -25.21 0.42
CA VAL A 403 2.51 -24.51 -0.52
C VAL A 403 3.91 -24.42 0.07
N SER A 404 4.00 -24.01 1.34
CA SER A 404 5.28 -24.00 2.06
C SER A 404 5.82 -25.41 2.27
N LEU A 405 4.98 -26.39 2.60
CA LEU A 405 5.41 -27.78 2.75
C LEU A 405 6.00 -28.33 1.45
N ALA A 406 5.29 -28.19 0.33
CA ALA A 406 5.77 -28.64 -0.98
C ALA A 406 7.12 -28.03 -1.36
N ARG A 407 7.38 -26.79 -0.93
CA ARG A 407 8.67 -26.10 -1.14
C ARG A 407 9.82 -26.72 -0.34
N VAL A 408 9.60 -27.06 0.93
CA VAL A 408 10.70 -27.45 1.86
C VAL A 408 10.79 -28.95 2.16
N ILE A 409 9.78 -29.75 1.77
CA ILE A 409 9.69 -31.18 2.11
C ILE A 409 10.92 -31.98 1.65
N ASN A 410 11.55 -31.60 0.54
CA ASN A 410 12.77 -32.22 0.02
C ASN A 410 14.01 -31.30 0.08
N LEU A 411 14.00 -30.30 0.97
CA LEU A 411 15.13 -29.41 1.23
C LEU A 411 15.56 -29.51 2.70
N PRO A 412 16.81 -29.91 3.04
CA PRO A 412 17.77 -30.61 2.18
C PRO A 412 17.18 -31.89 1.56
N PRO A 413 17.82 -32.48 0.53
CA PRO A 413 17.31 -33.70 -0.12
C PRO A 413 17.02 -34.82 0.88
N ARG A 414 15.78 -35.33 0.85
CA ARG A 414 15.27 -36.42 1.69
C ARG A 414 14.79 -37.63 0.88
N GLY A 415 15.06 -37.66 -0.42
CA GLY A 415 14.59 -38.73 -1.32
C GLY A 415 13.11 -38.62 -1.70
N ILE A 416 12.48 -37.46 -1.48
CA ILE A 416 11.06 -37.23 -1.80
C ILE A 416 10.97 -36.60 -3.20
N GLY A 417 10.71 -37.46 -4.20
CA GLY A 417 10.56 -37.05 -5.60
C GLY A 417 9.18 -36.50 -5.96
N SER A 418 9.04 -35.97 -7.18
CA SER A 418 7.80 -35.38 -7.69
C SER A 418 6.62 -36.37 -7.70
N VAL A 419 6.86 -37.63 -8.07
CA VAL A 419 5.83 -38.69 -8.09
C VAL A 419 5.30 -38.98 -6.68
N THR A 420 6.18 -39.00 -5.67
CA THR A 420 5.78 -39.19 -4.27
C THR A 420 4.94 -38.02 -3.79
N LEU A 421 5.34 -36.79 -4.11
CA LEU A 421 4.60 -35.58 -3.75
C LEU A 421 3.20 -35.55 -4.39
N GLU A 422 3.10 -35.89 -5.67
CA GLU A 422 1.82 -35.94 -6.39
C GLU A 422 0.86 -37.01 -5.82
N LYS A 423 1.40 -38.17 -5.43
CA LYS A 423 0.63 -39.20 -4.71
C LYS A 423 0.15 -38.72 -3.34
N LEU A 424 1.00 -38.04 -2.57
CA LEU A 424 0.63 -37.47 -1.28
C LEU A 424 -0.48 -36.42 -1.42
N GLN A 425 -0.36 -35.53 -2.42
CA GLN A 425 -1.38 -34.53 -2.72
C GLN A 425 -2.71 -35.18 -3.13
N THR A 426 -2.66 -36.21 -3.99
CA THR A 426 -3.87 -36.95 -4.40
C THR A 426 -4.55 -37.65 -3.22
N LEU A 427 -3.77 -38.21 -2.30
CA LEU A 427 -4.28 -38.83 -1.08
C LEU A 427 -4.89 -37.79 -0.13
N ALA A 428 -4.23 -36.65 0.06
CA ALA A 428 -4.73 -35.55 0.87
C ALA A 428 -6.07 -35.03 0.34
N SER A 429 -6.17 -34.74 -0.96
CA SER A 429 -7.43 -34.30 -1.59
C SER A 429 -8.59 -35.29 -1.46
N ARG A 430 -8.30 -36.59 -1.29
CA ARG A 430 -9.33 -37.61 -1.04
C ARG A 430 -9.72 -37.74 0.43
N ALA A 431 -8.80 -37.40 1.35
CA ALA A 431 -9.00 -37.53 2.78
C ALA A 431 -9.81 -36.37 3.39
N GLY A 432 -9.91 -35.23 2.68
CA GLY A 432 -10.56 -34.01 3.14
C GLY A 432 -9.54 -33.03 3.66
#